data_AF-M7ZCU9-F1
#
_entry.id   AF-M7ZCU9-F1
#
_cell.length_a   1.000
_cell.length_b   1.000
_cell.length_c   1.000
_cell.angle_alpha   90.00
_cell.angle_beta   90.00
_cell.angle_gamma   90.00
#
_symmetry.space_group_name_H-M   'P 1'
#
loop_
_entity.id
_entity.type
_entity.pdbx_description
1 polymer ?
#
loop_
_entity_poly.entity_id
_entity_poly.type
_entity_poly.pdbx_seq_one_letter_code
_entity_poly.pdbx_strand_id
1 'polypeptide(L)'
;MAGVVVVFDFDKTIIDVDSDNWVVDGLGATDLFDRLLPTMPWNTLIDTVMGELHAQGKTLRDVADVLRAAPIDPHVVAAIRAAYRLGGDRPETLLRLISRVLVEESTLLPLDCKFESLPVAGGRPMPLGVKN
;
A
#
# COMPACT_ATOMS: atom_id res chain seq x y z
N MET A 1 -28.06 20.00 4.48
CA MET A 1 -27.16 20.04 3.30
C MET A 1 -26.42 18.70 3.27
N ALA A 2 -26.65 17.89 2.24
CA ALA A 2 -25.95 16.60 2.13
C ALA A 2 -24.47 16.86 1.84
N GLY A 3 -23.57 16.35 2.68
CA GLY A 3 -22.13 16.48 2.46
C GLY A 3 -21.70 15.64 1.26
N VAL A 4 -20.78 16.17 0.45
CA VAL A 4 -20.13 15.40 -0.62
C VAL A 4 -19.01 14.58 -0.01
N VAL A 5 -19.01 13.27 -0.27
CA VAL A 5 -17.90 12.37 0.06
C VAL A 5 -17.18 12.02 -1.24
N VAL A 6 -15.87 12.25 -1.26
CA VAL A 6 -15.00 11.86 -2.37
C VAL A 6 -14.10 10.73 -1.88
N VAL A 7 -14.08 9.61 -2.61
CA VAL A 7 -13.25 8.45 -2.33
C VAL A 7 -12.27 8.29 -3.48
N PHE A 8 -10.99 8.21 -3.17
CA PHE A 8 -9.93 7.91 -4.13
C PHE A 8 -9.45 6.49 -3.86
N ASP A 9 -9.36 5.68 -4.92
CA ASP A 9 -8.60 4.43 -4.87
C ASP A 9 -7.10 4.74 -4.77
N PHE A 10 -6.29 3.76 -4.37
CA PHE A 10 -4.85 3.96 -4.18
C PHE A 10 -4.05 3.64 -5.44
N ASP A 11 -4.05 2.38 -5.87
CA ASP A 11 -3.28 1.91 -7.03
C ASP A 11 -3.79 2.53 -8.31
N LYS A 12 -2.86 3.02 -9.14
CA LYS A 12 -3.14 3.66 -10.44
C LYS A 12 -4.18 4.79 -10.35
N THR A 13 -4.35 5.37 -9.16
CA THR A 13 -5.27 6.49 -8.89
C THR A 13 -4.59 7.54 -8.01
N ILE A 14 -4.17 7.21 -6.79
CA ILE A 14 -3.37 8.12 -5.96
C ILE A 14 -1.91 8.08 -6.41
N ILE A 15 -1.36 6.87 -6.49
CA ILE A 15 -0.05 6.62 -7.07
C ILE A 15 -0.21 6.20 -8.54
N ASP A 16 0.77 6.52 -9.38
CA ASP A 16 0.73 6.24 -10.82
C ASP A 16 1.21 4.80 -11.16
N VAL A 17 1.36 3.96 -10.14
CA VAL A 17 1.86 2.59 -10.27
C VAL A 17 0.96 1.61 -9.52
N ASP A 18 1.24 0.33 -9.73
CA ASP A 18 0.70 -0.78 -8.95
C ASP A 18 1.60 -1.02 -7.74
N SER A 19 1.09 -0.84 -6.52
CA SER A 19 1.90 -0.89 -5.30
C SER A 19 2.46 -2.28 -4.99
N ASP A 20 1.74 -3.35 -5.34
CA ASP A 20 2.23 -4.72 -5.20
C ASP A 20 3.50 -4.90 -6.04
N ASN A 21 3.43 -4.58 -7.34
CA ASN A 21 4.58 -4.67 -8.24
C ASN A 21 5.72 -3.73 -7.81
N TRP A 22 5.38 -2.52 -7.39
CA TRP A 22 6.37 -1.52 -6.98
C TRP A 22 7.19 -1.98 -5.77
N VAL A 23 6.53 -2.58 -4.77
CA VAL A 23 7.20 -3.12 -3.58
C VAL A 23 8.03 -4.37 -3.92
N VAL A 24 7.49 -5.27 -4.75
CA VAL A 24 8.21 -6.47 -5.18
C VAL A 24 9.52 -6.09 -5.90
N ASP A 25 9.46 -5.13 -6.83
CA ASP A 25 10.64 -4.69 -7.57
C ASP A 25 11.61 -3.90 -6.69
N GLY A 26 11.10 -2.92 -5.93
CA GLY A 26 11.92 -2.08 -5.04
C GLY A 26 12.63 -2.85 -3.93
N LEU A 27 12.12 -4.03 -3.53
CA LEU A 27 12.77 -4.91 -2.56
C LEU A 27 13.61 -6.03 -3.19
N GLY A 28 13.67 -6.11 -4.53
CA GLY A 28 14.50 -7.06 -5.27
C GLY A 28 13.92 -8.47 -5.37
N ALA A 29 12.58 -8.61 -5.32
CA ALA A 29 11.89 -9.90 -5.42
C ALA A 29 11.34 -10.22 -6.82
N THR A 30 11.63 -9.41 -7.84
CA THR A 30 11.14 -9.58 -9.23
C THR A 30 11.39 -10.99 -9.77
N ASP A 31 12.61 -11.51 -9.63
CA ASP A 31 12.95 -12.86 -10.10
C ASP A 31 12.16 -13.96 -9.38
N LEU A 32 11.87 -13.80 -8.08
CA LEU A 32 11.07 -14.74 -7.32
C LEU A 32 9.61 -14.68 -7.76
N PHE A 33 9.09 -13.47 -7.89
CA PHE A 33 7.73 -13.21 -8.33
C PHE A 33 7.47 -13.82 -9.72
N ASP A 34 8.34 -13.56 -10.70
CA ASP A 34 8.19 -14.06 -12.08
C ASP A 34 8.19 -15.58 -12.15
N ARG A 35 9.00 -16.25 -11.31
CA ARG A 35 9.01 -17.72 -11.22
C ARG A 35 7.72 -18.28 -10.64
N LEU A 36 7.13 -17.60 -9.66
CA LEU A 36 5.95 -18.08 -8.93
C LEU A 36 4.63 -17.69 -9.63
N LEU A 37 4.61 -16.61 -10.40
CA LEU A 37 3.44 -16.08 -11.11
C LEU A 37 2.64 -17.15 -11.91
N PRO A 38 3.26 -18.07 -12.67
CA PRO A 38 2.50 -19.09 -13.41
C PRO A 38 1.99 -20.24 -12.55
N THR A 39 2.39 -20.33 -11.27
CA THR A 39 2.18 -21.51 -10.42
C THR A 39 1.05 -21.34 -9.40
N MET A 40 0.62 -20.10 -9.13
CA MET A 40 -0.36 -19.82 -8.08
C MET A 40 -1.15 -18.53 -8.34
N PRO A 41 -2.34 -18.37 -7.73
CA PRO A 41 -3.13 -17.14 -7.83
C PRO A 41 -2.40 -15.93 -7.20
N TRP A 42 -2.71 -14.73 -7.69
CA TRP A 42 -2.10 -13.45 -7.27
C TRP A 42 -1.97 -13.27 -5.75
N ASN A 43 -3.05 -13.49 -4.99
CA ASN A 43 -3.01 -13.26 -3.54
C ASN A 43 -2.05 -14.23 -2.83
N THR A 44 -2.02 -15.49 -3.27
CA THR A 44 -1.11 -16.50 -2.74
C THR A 44 0.33 -16.19 -3.14
N LEU A 45 0.53 -15.69 -4.36
CA LEU A 45 1.81 -15.23 -4.87
C LEU A 45 2.38 -14.08 -4.02
N ILE A 46 1.61 -13.00 -3.83
CA ILE A 46 2.05 -11.84 -3.05
C ILE A 46 2.31 -12.24 -1.59
N ASP A 47 1.44 -13.04 -0.97
CA ASP A 47 1.65 -13.54 0.39
C ASP A 47 2.96 -14.34 0.52
N THR A 48 3.23 -15.22 -0.46
CA THR A 48 4.47 -16.00 -0.50
C THR A 48 5.70 -15.10 -0.67
N VAL A 49 5.67 -14.16 -1.60
CA VAL A 49 6.79 -13.23 -1.85
C VAL A 49 7.06 -12.35 -0.62
N MET A 50 6.02 -11.84 0.04
CA MET A 50 6.17 -11.05 1.26
C MET A 50 6.73 -11.88 2.42
N GLY A 51 6.34 -13.15 2.55
CA GLY A 51 6.91 -14.07 3.52
C GLY A 51 8.40 -14.32 3.30
N GLU A 52 8.83 -14.51 2.05
CA GLU A 52 10.24 -14.67 1.69
C GLU A 52 11.06 -13.40 1.95
N LEU A 53 10.53 -12.23 1.59
CA LEU A 53 11.16 -10.94 1.89
C LEU A 53 11.34 -10.75 3.40
N HIS A 54 10.33 -11.10 4.21
CA HIS A 54 10.43 -11.06 5.66
C HIS A 54 11.50 -12.02 6.20
N ALA A 55 11.55 -13.26 5.69
CA ALA A 55 12.57 -14.24 6.06
C ALA A 55 14.00 -13.79 5.70
N GLN A 56 14.16 -12.97 4.67
CA GLN A 56 15.41 -12.33 4.28
C GLN A 56 15.77 -11.09 5.13
N GLY A 57 14.94 -10.76 6.13
CA GLY A 57 15.16 -9.65 7.05
C GLY A 57 14.65 -8.29 6.57
N LYS A 58 13.85 -8.25 5.49
CA LYS A 58 13.16 -7.01 5.12
C LYS A 58 12.12 -6.65 6.17
N THR A 59 12.02 -5.36 6.44
CA THR A 59 11.19 -4.80 7.50
C THR A 59 10.01 -4.02 6.92
N LEU A 60 9.02 -3.73 7.75
CA LEU A 60 7.93 -2.82 7.40
C LEU A 60 8.47 -1.43 6.99
N ARG A 61 9.60 -1.00 7.58
CA ARG A 61 10.25 0.26 7.22
C ARG A 61 10.77 0.24 5.79
N ASP A 62 11.37 -0.87 5.35
CA ASP A 62 11.85 -1.01 3.97
C ASP A 62 10.69 -0.92 2.97
N VAL A 63 9.56 -1.57 3.27
CA VAL A 63 8.33 -1.47 2.47
C VAL A 63 7.83 -0.02 2.41
N ALA A 64 7.78 0.67 3.55
CA ALA A 64 7.37 2.06 3.62
C ALA A 64 8.30 2.99 2.83
N ASP A 65 9.62 2.76 2.90
CA ASP A 65 10.61 3.54 2.16
C ASP A 65 10.45 3.37 0.65
N VAL A 66 10.18 2.15 0.16
CA VAL A 66 9.87 1.90 -1.25
C VAL A 66 8.58 2.60 -1.69
N LEU A 67 7.51 2.50 -0.89
CA LEU A 67 6.23 3.15 -1.20
C LEU A 67 6.33 4.69 -1.20
N ARG A 68 7.18 5.28 -0.36
CA ARG A 68 7.43 6.74 -0.37
C ARG A 68 8.05 7.23 -1.68
N ALA A 69 8.76 6.37 -2.40
CA ALA A 69 9.33 6.68 -3.70
C ALA A 69 8.34 6.49 -4.86
N ALA A 70 7.13 5.97 -4.61
CA ALA A 70 6.13 5.77 -5.66
C ALA A 70 5.69 7.12 -6.27
N PRO A 71 5.61 7.23 -7.60
CA PRO A 71 5.24 8.47 -8.26
C PRO A 71 3.76 8.79 -8.01
N ILE A 72 3.46 10.08 -7.81
CA ILE A 72 2.11 10.62 -7.67
C ILE A 72 1.89 11.64 -8.79
N ASP A 73 0.82 11.49 -9.58
CA ASP A 73 0.48 12.45 -10.62
C ASP A 73 0.09 13.81 -10.00
N PRO A 74 0.71 14.93 -10.43
CA PRO A 74 0.36 16.26 -9.93
C PRO A 74 -1.13 16.65 -10.02
N HIS A 75 -1.87 16.11 -10.98
CA HIS A 75 -3.31 16.33 -11.15
C HIS A 75 -4.12 15.66 -10.04
N VAL A 76 -3.69 14.50 -9.54
CA VAL A 76 -4.31 13.83 -8.38
C VAL A 76 -4.16 14.71 -7.15
N VAL A 77 -2.97 15.29 -6.94
CA VAL A 77 -2.74 16.26 -5.86
C VAL A 77 -3.67 17.47 -6.01
N ALA A 78 -3.84 17.98 -7.23
CA ALA A 78 -4.76 19.08 -7.51
C ALA A 78 -6.23 18.71 -7.23
N ALA A 79 -6.65 17.49 -7.61
CA ALA A 79 -8.00 16.98 -7.40
C ALA A 79 -8.32 16.80 -5.92
N ILE A 80 -7.40 16.22 -5.13
CA ILE A 80 -7.54 16.09 -3.68
C ILE A 80 -7.67 17.48 -3.03
N ARG A 81 -6.83 18.44 -3.44
CA ARG A 81 -6.92 19.83 -2.96
C ARG A 81 -8.25 20.50 -3.35
N ALA A 82 -8.78 20.22 -4.53
CA ALA A 82 -10.07 20.76 -4.96
C ALA A 82 -11.23 20.15 -4.16
N ALA A 83 -11.27 18.82 -4.01
CA ALA A 83 -12.25 18.11 -3.18
C ALA A 83 -12.23 18.63 -1.73
N TYR A 84 -11.05 18.87 -1.19
CA TYR A 84 -10.88 19.46 0.14
C TYR A 84 -11.50 20.86 0.26
N ARG A 85 -11.25 21.76 -0.70
CA ARG A 85 -11.84 23.11 -0.71
C ARG A 85 -13.37 23.07 -0.83
N LEU A 86 -13.92 22.10 -1.56
CA LEU A 86 -15.36 21.92 -1.73
C LEU A 86 -16.04 21.41 -0.44
N GLY A 87 -15.30 20.74 0.45
CA GLY A 87 -15.80 20.17 1.71
C GLY A 87 -16.03 21.17 2.86
N GLY A 88 -15.72 22.46 2.66
CA GLY A 88 -15.90 23.52 3.65
C GLY A 88 -14.81 23.60 4.72
N ASP A 89 -14.62 24.81 5.23
CA ASP A 89 -13.53 25.29 6.08
C ASP A 89 -13.29 24.44 7.36
N ARG A 90 -12.49 23.38 7.23
CA ARG A 90 -11.82 22.71 8.36
C ARG A 90 -10.34 22.50 8.00
N PRO A 91 -9.52 23.57 8.09
CA PRO A 91 -8.11 23.64 7.63
C PRO A 91 -7.16 22.59 8.21
N GLU A 92 -7.54 21.95 9.31
CA GLU A 92 -6.59 21.32 10.24
C GLU A 92 -6.39 19.80 10.01
N THR A 93 -7.37 19.09 9.43
CA THR A 93 -7.39 17.62 9.54
C THR A 93 -6.81 16.91 8.31
N LEU A 94 -7.17 17.32 7.09
CA LEU A 94 -6.79 16.58 5.87
C LEU A 94 -5.40 16.95 5.35
N LEU A 95 -5.02 18.23 5.36
CA LEU A 95 -3.66 18.65 5.00
C LEU A 95 -2.62 18.10 5.98
N ARG A 96 -2.99 17.94 7.25
CA ARG A 96 -2.17 17.31 8.28
C ARG A 96 -2.09 15.79 8.09
N LEU A 97 -3.13 15.14 7.58
CA LEU A 97 -3.11 13.72 7.17
C LEU A 97 -2.26 13.50 5.92
N ILE A 98 -2.42 14.32 4.87
CA ILE A 98 -1.61 14.22 3.64
C ILE A 98 -0.14 14.54 3.93
N SER A 99 0.14 15.55 4.76
CA SER A 99 1.51 15.88 5.19
C SER A 99 2.08 14.83 6.16
N ARG A 100 1.25 14.12 6.94
CA ARG A 100 1.72 12.97 7.77
C ARG A 100 1.95 11.71 6.96
N VAL A 101 1.13 11.45 5.94
CA VAL A 101 1.31 10.32 5.02
C VAL A 101 2.55 10.54 4.14
N LEU A 102 2.84 11.79 3.77
CA LEU A 102 3.92 12.12 2.82
C LEU A 102 5.20 12.72 3.42
N VAL A 103 5.18 13.30 4.64
CA VAL A 103 6.32 14.13 5.13
C VAL A 103 6.88 13.74 6.51
N GLU A 104 6.13 13.22 7.49
CA GLU A 104 6.76 12.85 8.79
C GLU A 104 6.15 11.63 9.50
N GLU A 105 7.05 10.76 9.94
CA GLU A 105 6.84 9.54 10.73
C GLU A 105 6.23 9.85 12.11
N SER A 106 5.18 9.12 12.48
CA SER A 106 4.83 8.62 13.83
C SER A 106 3.31 8.59 13.99
N THR A 107 2.80 7.40 14.33
CA THR A 107 1.38 7.04 14.39
C THR A 107 0.71 6.97 13.01
N LEU A 108 1.18 6.04 12.16
CA LEU A 108 0.19 5.17 11.52
C LEU A 108 -0.73 4.70 12.66
N LEU A 109 -2.05 4.84 12.50
CA LEU A 109 -3.00 4.09 13.34
C LEU A 109 -2.45 2.66 13.48
N PRO A 110 -2.65 1.96 14.60
CA PRO A 110 -2.32 0.54 14.67
C PRO A 110 -3.20 -0.19 13.65
N LEU A 111 -2.77 -0.14 12.40
CA LEU A 111 -3.10 -1.05 11.35
C LEU A 111 -2.40 -2.30 11.81
N ASP A 112 -3.17 -3.36 12.05
CA ASP A 112 -2.64 -4.69 12.26
C ASP A 112 -1.91 -5.09 10.97
N CYS A 113 -0.67 -4.62 10.83
CA CYS A 113 0.18 -4.84 9.69
C CYS A 113 0.53 -6.32 9.68
N LYS A 114 -0.15 -7.08 8.82
CA LYS A 114 0.04 -8.53 8.69
C LYS A 114 1.50 -8.91 8.51
N PHE A 115 2.30 -8.03 7.89
CA PHE A 115 3.73 -8.21 7.67
C PHE A 115 4.51 -8.51 8.95
N GLU A 116 4.23 -7.81 10.06
CA GLU A 116 4.92 -8.06 11.34
C GLU A 116 4.47 -9.36 12.02
N SER A 117 3.28 -9.84 11.65
CA SER A 117 2.71 -11.11 12.14
C SER A 117 2.97 -12.29 11.21
N LEU A 118 3.68 -12.10 10.09
CA LEU A 118 3.96 -13.19 9.15
C LEU A 118 4.91 -14.20 9.82
N PRO A 119 4.53 -15.49 9.88
CA PRO A 119 5.43 -16.51 10.39
C PRO A 119 6.62 -16.64 9.44
N VAL A 120 7.84 -16.61 9.99
CA VAL A 120 9.06 -16.95 9.25
C VAL A 120 8.93 -18.40 8.81
N ALA A 121 8.70 -18.59 7.50
CA ALA A 121 8.57 -19.86 6.79
C ALA A 121 7.95 -21.02 7.58
N GLY A 122 6.62 -21.15 7.51
CA GLY A 122 5.89 -22.32 8.05
C GLY A 122 4.37 -22.20 8.13
N GLY A 123 3.73 -21.31 7.36
CA GLY A 123 2.31 -20.99 7.49
C GLY A 123 1.44 -21.68 6.43
N ARG A 124 0.41 -22.42 6.88
CA ARG A 124 -0.57 -23.11 6.02
C ARG A 124 -1.26 -22.13 5.06
N PRO A 125 -1.69 -22.61 3.87
CA PRO A 125 -2.43 -21.79 2.92
C PRO A 125 -3.68 -21.17 3.57
N MET A 126 -3.85 -19.87 3.38
CA MET A 126 -5.06 -19.15 3.79
C MET A 126 -6.30 -19.81 3.16
N PRO A 127 -7.40 -19.96 3.91
CA PRO A 127 -8.63 -20.51 3.35
C PRO A 127 -9.10 -19.61 2.21
N LEU A 128 -9.16 -20.19 1.01
CA LEU A 128 -9.68 -19.55 -0.18
C LEU A 128 -11.14 -19.15 0.11
N GLY A 129 -11.36 -17.85 0.33
CA GLY A 129 -12.69 -17.29 0.31
C GLY A 129 -13.27 -17.50 -1.07
N VAL A 130 -14.29 -18.36 -1.17
CA VAL A 130 -15.10 -18.56 -2.37
C VAL A 130 -15.61 -17.20 -2.81
N LYS A 131 -15.09 -16.70 -3.94
CA LYS A 131 -15.70 -15.58 -4.66
C LYS A 131 -16.55 -16.18 -5.77
N ASN A 132 -17.85 -15.90 -5.71
CA ASN A 132 -18.80 -16.10 -6.81
C ASN A 132 -18.36 -15.33 -8.05
#